data_AF-A0A7V6UXZ8-F1
#
_entry.id   AF-A0A7V6UXZ8-F1
#
_cell.length_a   1.000
_cell.length_b   1.000
_cell.length_c   1.000
_cell.angle_alpha   90.00
_cell.angle_beta   90.00
_cell.angle_gamma   90.00
#
_symmetry.space_group_name_H-M   'P 1'
#
loop_
_entity.id
_entity.type
_entity.pdbx_description
1 polymer ?
#
loop_
_entity_poly.entity_id
_entity_poly.type
_entity_poly.pdbx_seq_one_letter_code
_entity_poly.pdbx_strand_id
1 'polypeptide(L)'
;NHIPEISMTGKFSYEIDGEKKDVTLNKFEKFQLILTPEKLEKIKFYNVDGDIAVTSRFISPMKDLLPGSNQLIELSRAYSVNANVTTVFRQSDLIKITLSPKFSENAPDGYYEITDVLPSCLRFVSGLPMEEDSWYPDAVEGQKVTFGFYYSRKYHKDRKIVYYARAVMSGEFTADNALMKHYLSDVAAFAEKTQVKVHK
;
A
#
# COMPACT_ATOMS: atom_id res chain seq x y z
N ASN A 1 20.37 -31.33 36.39
CA ASN A 1 19.63 -30.07 36.18
C ASN A 1 18.38 -30.34 35.37
N HIS A 2 17.26 -30.60 36.05
CA HIS A 2 15.95 -30.69 35.42
C HIS A 2 15.42 -29.26 35.32
N ILE A 3 15.36 -28.70 34.12
CA ILE A 3 14.57 -27.49 33.88
C ILE A 3 13.12 -27.96 34.03
N PRO A 4 12.32 -27.39 34.95
CA PRO A 4 10.92 -27.76 35.05
C PRO A 4 10.28 -27.53 33.68
N GLU A 5 9.53 -28.50 33.16
CA GLU A 5 8.60 -28.19 32.07
C GLU A 5 7.64 -27.14 32.62
N ILE A 6 7.89 -25.87 32.31
CA ILE A 6 6.87 -24.84 32.47
C ILE A 6 5.72 -25.33 31.61
N SER A 7 4.60 -25.71 32.24
CA SER A 7 3.39 -26.05 31.50
C SER A 7 2.89 -24.78 30.83
N MET A 8 3.45 -24.45 29.66
CA MET A 8 2.97 -23.37 28.82
C MET A 8 1.62 -23.80 28.27
N THR A 9 0.57 -23.63 29.07
CA THR A 9 -0.79 -23.99 28.71
C THR A 9 -1.63 -22.72 28.79
N GLY A 10 -2.21 -22.32 27.66
CA GLY A 10 -3.20 -21.26 27.60
C GLY A 10 -4.59 -21.86 27.47
N LYS A 11 -5.60 -21.27 28.09
CA LYS A 11 -7.01 -21.66 27.89
C LYS A 11 -7.85 -20.42 27.67
N PHE A 12 -8.85 -20.54 26.82
CA PHE A 12 -9.87 -19.52 26.66
C PHE A 12 -11.14 -20.15 26.09
N SER A 13 -12.27 -19.51 26.34
CA SER A 13 -13.50 -19.79 25.62
C SER A 13 -13.82 -18.64 24.66
N TYR A 14 -14.46 -18.93 23.55
CA TYR A 14 -15.02 -17.91 22.66
C TYR A 14 -16.48 -18.21 22.31
N GLU A 15 -17.24 -17.17 22.01
CA GLU A 15 -18.64 -17.28 21.57
C GLU A 15 -18.83 -16.50 20.27
N ILE A 16 -19.44 -17.17 19.28
CA ILE A 16 -19.82 -16.62 17.99
C ILE A 16 -21.20 -17.17 17.64
N ASP A 17 -22.12 -16.30 17.19
CA ASP A 17 -23.48 -16.68 16.80
C ASP A 17 -24.25 -17.49 17.87
N GLY A 18 -23.96 -17.22 19.16
CA GLY A 18 -24.54 -17.92 20.31
C GLY A 18 -23.94 -19.29 20.62
N GLU A 19 -22.96 -19.76 19.84
CA GLU A 19 -22.23 -21.00 20.10
C GLU A 19 -20.96 -20.70 20.89
N LYS A 20 -20.83 -21.30 22.08
CA LYS A 20 -19.65 -21.19 22.93
C LYS A 20 -18.73 -22.40 22.75
N LYS A 21 -17.43 -22.15 22.58
CA LYS A 21 -16.38 -23.16 22.40
C LYS A 21 -15.22 -22.91 23.34
N ASP A 22 -14.69 -23.99 23.91
CA ASP A 22 -13.50 -23.97 24.76
C ASP A 22 -12.27 -24.39 23.96
N VAL A 23 -11.16 -23.68 24.17
CA VAL A 23 -9.88 -23.91 23.50
C VAL A 23 -8.79 -24.04 24.57
N THR A 24 -7.94 -25.06 24.40
CA THR A 24 -6.70 -25.22 25.15
C THR A 24 -5.54 -25.16 24.16
N LEU A 25 -4.55 -24.34 24.47
CA LEU A 25 -3.31 -24.18 23.72
C LEU A 25 -2.16 -24.77 24.55
N ASN A 26 -1.49 -25.78 24.02
CA ASN A 26 -0.33 -26.40 24.65
C ASN A 26 0.96 -25.93 23.97
N LYS A 27 1.93 -25.52 24.77
CA LYS A 27 3.27 -25.08 24.35
C LYS A 27 3.22 -24.00 23.27
N PHE A 28 3.46 -24.36 22.01
CA PHE A 28 3.55 -23.45 20.86
C PHE A 28 2.32 -23.54 19.94
N GLU A 29 1.23 -24.17 20.39
CA GLU A 29 -0.01 -24.27 19.64
C GLU A 29 -0.60 -22.89 19.32
N LYS A 30 -1.21 -22.80 18.14
CA LYS A 30 -1.89 -21.60 17.66
C LYS A 30 -3.31 -21.98 17.31
N PHE A 31 -4.24 -21.10 17.67
CA PHE A 31 -5.62 -21.21 17.26
C PHE A 31 -6.00 -20.05 16.35
N GLN A 32 -6.70 -20.33 15.27
CA GLN A 32 -7.08 -19.34 14.27
C GLN A 32 -8.60 -19.32 14.09
N LEU A 33 -9.15 -18.11 14.04
CA LEU A 33 -10.51 -17.84 13.61
C LEU A 33 -10.49 -17.03 12.32
N ILE A 34 -11.29 -17.46 11.33
CA ILE A 34 -11.56 -16.67 10.13
C ILE A 34 -12.96 -16.09 10.31
N LEU A 35 -13.05 -14.77 10.38
CA LEU A 35 -14.27 -14.05 10.74
C LEU A 35 -14.66 -13.06 9.64
N THR A 36 -15.96 -12.92 9.42
CA THR A 36 -16.51 -11.75 8.70
C THR A 36 -16.51 -10.53 9.63
N PRO A 37 -16.59 -9.29 9.11
CA PRO A 37 -16.68 -8.09 9.96
C PRO A 37 -17.81 -8.17 10.99
N GLU A 38 -18.98 -8.64 10.58
CA GLU A 38 -20.16 -8.80 11.45
C GLU A 38 -19.93 -9.80 12.60
N LYS A 39 -19.19 -10.88 12.35
CA LYS A 39 -18.85 -11.86 13.40
C LYS A 39 -17.73 -11.34 14.31
N LEU A 40 -16.78 -10.60 13.75
CA LEU A 40 -15.73 -9.94 14.52
C LEU A 40 -16.30 -8.90 15.49
N GLU A 41 -17.35 -8.16 15.11
CA GLU A 41 -18.04 -7.22 16.00
C GLU A 41 -18.78 -7.91 17.16
N LYS A 42 -19.17 -9.17 16.97
CA LYS A 42 -20.01 -9.93 17.91
C LYS A 42 -19.25 -10.96 18.74
N ILE A 43 -18.01 -11.28 18.37
CA ILE A 43 -17.22 -12.29 19.08
C ILE A 43 -16.96 -11.87 20.53
N LYS A 44 -17.10 -12.81 21.45
CA LYS A 44 -16.79 -12.61 22.87
C LYS A 44 -15.81 -13.66 23.34
N PHE A 45 -14.86 -13.24 24.16
CA PHE A 45 -13.88 -14.11 24.79
C PHE A 45 -14.15 -14.19 26.30
N TYR A 46 -13.94 -15.37 26.87
CA TYR A 46 -14.19 -15.65 28.28
C TYR A 46 -13.09 -16.57 28.83
N ASN A 47 -12.99 -16.66 30.15
CA ASN A 47 -12.19 -17.66 30.85
C ASN A 47 -10.73 -17.74 30.32
N VAL A 48 -10.13 -16.58 30.06
CA VAL A 48 -8.76 -16.49 29.57
C VAL A 48 -7.81 -16.79 30.71
N ASP A 49 -7.01 -17.85 30.56
CA ASP A 49 -6.03 -18.34 31.53
C ASP A 49 -4.69 -18.59 30.84
N GLY A 50 -3.60 -18.23 31.52
CA GLY A 50 -2.24 -18.22 30.98
C GLY A 50 -1.88 -17.00 30.12
N ASP A 51 -0.62 -16.94 29.68
CA ASP A 51 -0.10 -15.85 28.84
C ASP A 51 -0.43 -16.09 27.36
N ILE A 52 -1.54 -15.51 26.89
CA ILE A 52 -2.01 -15.65 25.50
C ILE A 52 -1.83 -14.34 24.73
N ALA A 53 -1.13 -14.41 23.61
CA ALA A 53 -1.03 -13.30 22.65
C ALA A 53 -2.04 -13.47 21.51
N VAL A 54 -2.66 -12.37 21.08
CA VAL A 54 -3.62 -12.34 19.97
C VAL A 54 -3.10 -11.43 18.86
N THR A 55 -3.21 -11.89 17.62
CA THR A 55 -2.91 -11.09 16.43
C THR A 55 -4.11 -11.10 15.50
N SER A 56 -4.55 -9.94 15.04
CA SER A 56 -5.54 -9.82 13.96
C SER A 56 -4.86 -9.48 12.64
N ARG A 57 -5.36 -10.04 11.55
CA ARG A 57 -4.93 -9.71 10.19
C ARG A 57 -6.17 -9.62 9.31
N PHE A 58 -6.35 -8.49 8.65
CA PHE A 58 -7.45 -8.25 7.73
C PHE A 58 -6.98 -7.36 6.57
N ILE A 59 -7.73 -7.39 5.48
CA ILE A 59 -7.53 -6.48 4.35
C ILE A 59 -8.42 -5.26 4.58
N SER A 60 -7.84 -4.08 4.60
CA SER A 60 -8.58 -2.80 4.73
C SER A 60 -8.30 -1.90 3.52
N PRO A 61 -9.22 -0.99 3.17
CA PRO A 61 -8.92 0.12 2.29
C PRO A 61 -7.65 0.88 2.73
N MET A 62 -6.82 1.29 1.77
CA MET A 62 -5.55 1.99 2.02
C MET A 62 -5.71 3.25 2.88
N LYS A 63 -6.83 3.96 2.77
CA LYS A 63 -7.15 5.14 3.58
C LYS A 63 -7.18 4.87 5.09
N ASP A 64 -7.43 3.62 5.50
CA ASP A 64 -7.52 3.22 6.90
C ASP A 64 -6.14 2.87 7.50
N LEU A 65 -5.09 2.82 6.68
CA LEU A 65 -3.70 2.60 7.14
C LEU A 65 -3.07 3.82 7.82
N LEU A 66 -3.77 4.96 7.88
CA LEU A 66 -3.25 6.21 8.42
C LEU A 66 -3.94 6.60 9.74
N PRO A 67 -3.46 6.13 10.90
CA PRO A 67 -3.78 6.77 12.17
C PRO A 67 -3.05 8.12 12.23
N GLY A 68 -3.66 9.17 11.69
CA GLY A 68 -3.08 10.52 11.68
C GLY A 68 -1.94 10.65 10.66
N SER A 69 -2.06 11.64 9.79
CA SER A 69 -1.02 12.04 8.85
C SER A 69 0.30 12.29 9.58
N ASN A 70 1.20 11.30 9.63
CA ASN A 70 2.61 11.59 9.80
C ASN A 70 3.01 12.36 8.53
N GLN A 71 2.96 13.69 8.59
CA GLN A 71 3.35 14.65 7.54
C GLN A 71 4.87 14.60 7.25
N LEU A 72 5.47 13.42 7.39
CA LEU A 72 6.88 13.17 7.10
C LEU A 72 7.09 13.10 5.59
N ILE A 73 6.10 12.61 4.86
CA ILE A 73 6.17 12.47 3.42
C ILE A 73 4.83 12.75 2.74
N GLU A 74 4.87 13.20 1.50
CA GLU A 74 3.72 13.35 0.60
C GLU A 74 4.03 12.71 -0.75
N LEU A 75 2.99 12.25 -1.45
CA LEU A 75 3.10 11.78 -2.82
C LEU A 75 1.99 12.42 -3.66
N SER A 76 2.34 12.92 -4.83
CA SER A 76 1.35 13.42 -5.80
C SER A 76 1.59 12.79 -7.17
N ARG A 77 0.52 12.62 -7.94
CA ARG A 77 0.55 12.06 -9.30
C ARG A 77 -0.11 13.05 -10.25
N ALA A 78 0.56 13.32 -11.37
CA ALA A 78 0.03 14.15 -12.45
C ALA A 78 0.15 13.43 -13.78
N TYR A 79 -0.82 13.67 -14.65
CA TYR A 79 -0.85 13.16 -16.02
C TYR A 79 -0.70 14.32 -16.99
N SER A 80 0.02 14.09 -18.10
CA SER A 80 0.15 15.09 -19.15
C SER A 80 0.28 14.49 -20.53
N VAL A 81 -0.22 15.20 -21.53
CA VAL A 81 -0.08 14.89 -22.96
C VAL A 81 0.41 16.16 -23.65
N ASN A 82 1.49 16.04 -24.44
CA ASN A 82 2.11 17.18 -25.12
C ASN A 82 2.38 18.38 -24.17
N ALA A 83 2.94 18.09 -23.00
CA ALA A 83 3.21 19.03 -21.91
C ALA A 83 1.99 19.68 -21.21
N ASN A 84 0.76 19.38 -21.64
CA ASN A 84 -0.45 19.88 -20.99
C ASN A 84 -0.90 18.91 -19.88
N VAL A 85 -1.01 19.41 -18.65
CA VAL A 85 -1.55 18.63 -17.53
C VAL A 85 -3.05 18.42 -17.72
N THR A 86 -3.48 17.16 -17.77
CA THR A 86 -4.88 16.80 -18.06
C THR A 86 -5.17 15.38 -17.59
N THR A 87 -6.43 15.10 -17.27
CA THR A 87 -6.94 13.73 -17.02
C THR A 87 -7.88 13.26 -18.13
N VAL A 88 -7.97 14.03 -19.22
CA VAL A 88 -8.76 13.72 -20.41
C VAL A 88 -7.81 13.46 -21.57
N PHE A 89 -7.92 12.28 -22.17
CA PHE A 89 -7.04 11.76 -23.21
C PHE A 89 -7.83 11.31 -24.44
N ARG A 90 -7.12 11.03 -25.53
CA ARG A 90 -7.61 10.31 -26.71
C ARG A 90 -6.98 8.93 -26.78
N GLN A 91 -7.65 8.01 -27.45
CA GLN A 91 -7.12 6.69 -27.68
C GLN A 91 -5.77 6.79 -28.42
N SER A 92 -4.80 5.98 -28.01
CA SER A 92 -3.42 5.97 -28.49
C SER A 92 -2.53 7.12 -28.01
N ASP A 93 -3.04 8.08 -27.22
CA ASP A 93 -2.20 9.13 -26.63
C ASP A 93 -1.06 8.51 -25.82
N LEU A 94 0.15 9.04 -26.01
CA LEU A 94 1.28 8.80 -25.13
C LEU A 94 1.19 9.78 -23.97
N ILE A 95 0.92 9.24 -22.78
CA ILE A 95 0.69 10.00 -21.56
C ILE A 95 1.94 9.93 -20.71
N LYS A 96 2.46 11.10 -20.35
CA LYS A 96 3.52 11.26 -19.36
C LYS A 96 2.90 11.29 -17.97
N ILE A 97 3.30 10.36 -17.13
CA ILE A 97 2.88 10.25 -15.74
C ILE A 97 4.04 10.70 -14.86
N THR A 98 3.78 11.63 -13.95
CA THR A 98 4.78 12.21 -13.05
C THR A 98 4.37 11.95 -11.61
N LEU A 99 5.18 11.19 -10.88
CA LEU A 99 5.06 11.00 -9.43
C LEU A 99 6.03 11.95 -8.74
N SER A 100 5.51 12.84 -7.91
CA SER A 100 6.30 13.84 -7.19
C SER A 100 6.24 13.55 -5.68
N PRO A 101 7.23 12.82 -5.15
CA PRO A 101 7.37 12.65 -3.72
C PRO A 101 7.87 13.96 -3.09
N LYS A 102 7.45 14.21 -1.85
CA LYS A 102 7.99 15.28 -1.00
C LYS A 102 8.32 14.71 0.36
N PHE A 103 9.36 15.26 0.98
CA PHE A 103 9.88 14.83 2.27
C PHE A 103 9.96 16.06 3.17
N SER A 104 9.47 15.94 4.40
CA SER A 104 9.69 16.96 5.40
C SER A 104 11.09 16.83 6.01
N GLU A 105 11.49 17.83 6.79
CA GLU A 105 12.78 17.82 7.48
C GLU A 105 12.95 16.62 8.43
N ASN A 106 11.86 15.98 8.87
CA ASN A 106 11.90 14.85 9.78
C ASN A 106 11.68 13.49 9.08
N ALA A 107 11.59 13.47 7.75
CA ALA A 107 11.50 12.23 7.00
C ALA A 107 12.74 11.34 7.25
N PRO A 108 12.56 10.01 7.39
CA PRO A 108 13.68 9.09 7.54
C PRO A 108 14.50 9.00 6.25
N ASP A 109 15.83 9.08 6.37
CA ASP A 109 16.72 8.77 5.25
C ASP A 109 16.63 7.28 4.90
N GLY A 110 16.75 6.95 3.61
CA GLY A 110 16.77 5.57 3.14
C GLY A 110 16.00 5.33 1.86
N TYR A 111 15.75 4.06 1.59
CA TYR A 111 14.98 3.62 0.43
C TYR A 111 13.48 3.68 0.69
N TYR A 112 12.78 4.22 -0.30
CA TYR A 112 11.34 4.22 -0.41
C TYR A 112 10.94 3.40 -1.63
N GLU A 113 9.89 2.61 -1.50
CA GLU A 113 9.22 1.97 -2.63
C GLU A 113 8.03 2.85 -3.03
N ILE A 114 7.97 3.21 -4.32
CA ILE A 114 6.85 3.94 -4.90
C ILE A 114 6.15 3.03 -5.90
N THR A 115 4.90 2.70 -5.62
CA THR A 115 4.06 1.83 -6.47
C THR A 115 2.87 2.61 -7.01
N ASP A 116 2.73 2.66 -8.33
CA ASP A 116 1.59 3.25 -9.02
C ASP A 116 0.73 2.17 -9.68
N VAL A 117 -0.59 2.23 -9.47
CA VAL A 117 -1.57 1.34 -10.09
C VAL A 117 -2.29 2.10 -11.19
N LEU A 118 -1.90 1.81 -12.44
CA LEU A 118 -2.47 2.44 -13.62
C LEU A 118 -3.97 2.14 -13.76
N PRO A 119 -4.82 3.13 -14.06
CA PRO A 119 -6.20 2.88 -14.41
C PRO A 119 -6.29 1.93 -15.60
N SER A 120 -7.31 1.07 -15.62
CA SER A 120 -7.42 -0.05 -16.58
C SER A 120 -7.41 0.36 -18.07
N CYS A 121 -7.65 1.63 -18.37
CA CYS A 121 -7.56 2.22 -19.70
C CYS A 121 -6.15 2.59 -20.17
N LEU A 122 -5.14 2.51 -19.30
CA LEU A 122 -3.75 2.83 -19.59
C LEU A 122 -2.87 1.58 -19.55
N ARG A 123 -1.83 1.53 -20.38
CA ARG A 123 -0.79 0.50 -20.36
C ARG A 123 0.58 1.13 -20.29
N PHE A 124 1.45 0.61 -19.43
CA PHE A 124 2.85 1.04 -19.35
C PHE A 124 3.54 0.90 -20.72
N VAL A 125 4.38 1.88 -21.06
CA VAL A 125 5.19 1.90 -22.29
C VAL A 125 6.68 1.90 -21.95
N SER A 126 7.14 2.91 -21.22
CA SER A 126 8.56 3.06 -20.89
C SER A 126 8.76 3.93 -19.65
N GLY A 127 9.84 3.65 -18.90
CA GLY A 127 10.37 4.55 -17.87
C GLY A 127 11.39 5.56 -18.39
N LEU A 128 11.74 5.46 -19.68
CA LEU A 128 12.65 6.35 -20.38
C LEU A 128 11.90 7.62 -20.83
N PRO A 129 12.13 8.80 -20.23
CA PRO A 129 12.12 10.04 -20.99
C PRO A 129 13.09 9.92 -22.16
N MET A 130 12.81 10.62 -23.26
CA MET A 130 13.81 10.85 -24.32
C MET A 130 14.98 11.74 -23.85
N GLU A 131 15.11 12.02 -22.55
CA GLU A 131 16.10 12.92 -21.94
C GLU A 131 16.76 12.30 -20.68
N GLU A 132 17.88 12.86 -20.25
CA GLU A 132 18.98 12.25 -19.47
C GLU A 132 18.65 11.69 -18.06
N ASP A 133 17.47 11.95 -17.48
CA ASP A 133 17.08 11.48 -16.14
C ASP A 133 16.02 10.38 -16.19
N SER A 134 16.40 9.22 -16.75
CA SER A 134 15.51 8.08 -16.91
C SER A 134 15.30 7.28 -15.63
N TRP A 135 14.04 7.01 -15.30
CA TRP A 135 13.66 6.12 -14.19
C TRP A 135 13.40 4.72 -14.71
N TYR A 136 14.05 3.72 -14.12
CA TYR A 136 13.76 2.33 -14.42
C TYR A 136 12.84 1.79 -13.34
N PRO A 137 11.68 1.22 -13.71
CA PRO A 137 10.86 0.53 -12.73
C PRO A 137 11.58 -0.73 -12.26
N ASP A 138 11.53 -1.00 -10.96
CA ASP A 138 12.02 -2.24 -10.37
C ASP A 138 11.13 -3.42 -10.82
N ALA A 139 9.83 -3.17 -11.03
CA ALA A 139 8.88 -4.15 -11.54
C ALA A 139 7.74 -3.49 -12.33
N VAL A 140 7.27 -4.20 -13.36
CA VAL A 140 6.04 -3.89 -14.12
C VAL A 140 5.18 -5.14 -14.18
N GLU A 141 4.09 -5.16 -13.41
CA GLU A 141 3.20 -6.31 -13.25
C GLU A 141 1.77 -5.92 -13.64
N GLY A 142 1.43 -6.09 -14.92
CA GLY A 142 0.13 -5.69 -15.45
C GLY A 142 -0.08 -4.18 -15.34
N GLN A 143 -0.96 -3.75 -14.44
CA GLN A 143 -1.26 -2.34 -14.19
C GLN A 143 -0.39 -1.72 -13.09
N LYS A 144 0.38 -2.52 -12.36
CA LYS A 144 1.23 -2.07 -11.26
C LYS A 144 2.63 -1.75 -11.78
N VAL A 145 3.13 -0.56 -11.46
CA VAL A 145 4.49 -0.11 -11.79
C VAL A 145 5.17 0.30 -10.49
N THR A 146 6.32 -0.30 -10.18
CA THR A 146 7.04 -0.09 -8.92
C THR A 146 8.42 0.49 -9.17
N PHE A 147 8.82 1.44 -8.34
CA PHE A 147 10.10 2.16 -8.43
C PHE A 147 10.77 2.25 -7.06
N GLY A 148 12.09 2.10 -7.04
CA GLY A 148 12.93 2.41 -5.90
C GLY A 148 13.30 3.90 -5.90
N PHE A 149 13.09 4.57 -4.76
CA PHE A 149 13.43 5.98 -4.57
C PHE A 149 14.30 6.14 -3.32
N TYR A 150 15.58 6.43 -3.49
CA TYR A 150 16.45 6.72 -2.35
C TYR A 150 16.34 8.19 -1.92
N TYR A 151 15.97 8.45 -0.67
CA TYR A 151 15.98 9.78 -0.09
C TYR A 151 17.13 9.90 0.92
N SER A 152 17.84 11.03 0.88
CA SER A 152 18.73 11.43 1.97
C SER A 152 18.63 12.93 2.16
N ARG A 153 18.39 13.36 3.39
CA ARG A 153 18.29 14.77 3.77
C ARG A 153 19.53 15.58 3.35
N LYS A 154 20.71 14.96 3.43
CA LYS A 154 21.99 15.61 3.09
C LYS A 154 22.15 15.88 1.59
N TYR A 155 21.63 15.00 0.75
CA TYR A 155 21.83 15.04 -0.70
C TYR A 155 20.50 15.17 -1.45
N HIS A 156 19.47 15.67 -0.77
CA HIS A 156 18.13 15.75 -1.30
C HIS A 156 18.11 16.63 -2.54
N LYS A 157 17.47 16.10 -3.59
CA LYS A 157 17.10 16.81 -4.80
C LYS A 157 15.61 16.57 -4.99
N ASP A 158 14.90 17.59 -5.45
CA ASP A 158 13.48 17.52 -5.82
C ASP A 158 13.27 16.66 -7.08
N ARG A 159 13.57 15.37 -6.98
CA ARG A 159 13.48 14.41 -8.07
C ARG A 159 12.07 13.89 -8.18
N LYS A 160 11.58 13.83 -9.42
CA LYS A 160 10.27 13.29 -9.76
C LYS A 160 10.48 12.03 -10.58
N ILE A 161 9.66 11.02 -10.33
CA ILE A 161 9.62 9.83 -11.18
C ILE A 161 8.75 10.17 -12.38
N VAL A 162 9.28 9.95 -13.57
CA VAL A 162 8.58 10.18 -14.83
C VAL A 162 8.57 8.89 -15.62
N TYR A 163 7.40 8.47 -16.06
CA TYR A 163 7.24 7.33 -16.96
C TYR A 163 6.06 7.55 -17.90
N TYR A 164 5.94 6.67 -18.90
CA TYR A 164 4.95 6.81 -19.96
C TYR A 164 4.01 5.63 -20.01
N ALA A 165 2.75 5.93 -20.28
CA ALA A 165 1.70 4.96 -20.56
C ALA A 165 0.95 5.35 -21.83
N ARG A 166 0.28 4.39 -22.46
CA ARG A 166 -0.58 4.60 -23.62
C ARG A 166 -2.04 4.41 -23.25
N ALA A 167 -2.89 5.31 -23.71
CA ALA A 167 -4.35 5.14 -23.63
C ALA A 167 -4.81 4.07 -24.62
N VAL A 168 -5.43 2.99 -24.12
CA VAL A 168 -5.82 1.84 -24.95
C VAL A 168 -7.33 1.71 -25.13
N MET A 169 -8.13 2.18 -24.18
CA MET A 169 -9.59 1.96 -24.17
C MET A 169 -10.33 3.25 -23.82
N SER A 170 -11.34 3.60 -24.63
CA SER A 170 -12.23 4.74 -24.39
C SER A 170 -13.20 4.49 -23.24
N GLY A 171 -13.54 5.53 -22.47
CA GLY A 171 -14.45 5.45 -21.34
C GLY A 171 -14.04 6.34 -20.18
N GLU A 172 -14.69 6.17 -19.03
CA GLU A 172 -14.35 6.82 -17.77
C GLU A 172 -13.84 5.78 -16.77
N PHE A 173 -12.70 6.07 -16.15
CA PHE A 173 -11.96 5.14 -15.31
C PHE A 173 -11.45 5.84 -14.06
N THR A 174 -11.35 5.09 -12.97
CA THR A 174 -10.70 5.56 -11.74
C THR A 174 -9.25 5.14 -11.75
N ALA A 175 -8.35 6.12 -11.62
CA ALA A 175 -6.97 5.86 -11.24
C ALA A 175 -6.92 5.69 -9.72
N ASP A 176 -6.52 4.50 -9.26
CA ASP A 176 -6.42 4.21 -7.83
C ASP A 176 -5.25 4.98 -7.19
N ASN A 177 -5.14 4.95 -5.87
CA ASN A 177 -4.04 5.59 -5.16
C ASN A 177 -2.67 5.05 -5.65
N ALA A 178 -1.67 5.92 -5.79
CA ALA A 178 -0.27 5.49 -5.79
C ALA A 178 0.23 5.46 -4.35
N LEU A 179 1.08 4.50 -4.00
CA LEU A 179 1.67 4.33 -2.67
C LEU A 179 3.14 4.73 -2.69
N MET A 180 3.61 5.40 -1.66
CA MET A 180 5.02 5.51 -1.30
C MET A 180 5.21 4.98 0.13
N LYS A 181 6.19 4.09 0.34
CA LYS A 181 6.47 3.50 1.66
C LYS A 181 7.97 3.45 1.93
N HIS A 182 8.38 3.83 3.13
CA HIS A 182 9.76 3.64 3.59
C HIS A 182 10.05 2.17 3.91
N TYR A 183 11.22 1.67 3.51
CA TYR A 183 11.52 0.23 3.63
C TYR A 183 11.70 -0.25 5.08
N LEU A 184 12.20 0.62 5.96
CA LEU A 184 12.59 0.26 7.34
C LEU A 184 11.65 0.83 8.43
N SER A 185 10.56 1.51 8.06
CA SER A 185 9.58 2.03 9.01
C SER A 185 8.15 1.94 8.48
N ASP A 186 7.19 2.40 9.29
CA ASP A 186 5.77 2.51 8.97
C ASP A 186 5.40 3.79 8.20
N VAL A 187 6.38 4.61 7.84
CA VAL A 187 6.17 5.87 7.12
C VAL A 187 5.69 5.59 5.70
N ALA A 188 4.48 6.04 5.38
CA ALA A 188 3.85 5.89 4.08
C ALA A 188 3.03 7.14 3.67
N ALA A 189 2.89 7.35 2.36
CA ALA A 189 2.03 8.39 1.77
C ALA A 189 1.35 7.87 0.51
N PHE A 190 0.30 8.57 0.09
CA PHE A 190 -0.49 8.21 -1.08
C PHE A 190 -0.72 9.40 -1.99
N ALA A 191 -0.70 9.15 -3.30
CA ALA A 191 -1.34 10.06 -4.23
C ALA A 191 -2.85 9.80 -4.24
N GLU A 192 -3.65 10.85 -4.32
CA GLU A 192 -5.10 10.74 -4.35
C GLU A 192 -5.64 10.00 -5.57
N LYS A 193 -6.85 9.45 -5.41
CA LYS A 193 -7.59 8.88 -6.54
C LYS A 193 -7.95 10.00 -7.52
N THR A 194 -8.06 9.67 -8.80
CA THR A 194 -8.42 10.66 -9.82
C THR A 194 -9.24 10.00 -10.92
N GLN A 195 -10.26 10.70 -11.41
CA GLN A 195 -11.02 10.27 -12.58
C GLN A 195 -10.27 10.59 -13.86
N VAL A 196 -10.16 9.60 -14.73
CA VAL A 196 -9.52 9.68 -16.04
C VAL A 196 -10.56 9.37 -17.11
N LYS A 197 -10.56 10.16 -18.18
CA LYS A 197 -11.45 9.98 -19.33
C LYS A 197 -10.64 9.78 -20.60
N VAL A 198 -11.04 8.80 -21.40
CA VAL A 198 -10.42 8.51 -22.70
C VAL A 198 -11.50 8.61 -23.78
N HIS A 199 -11.32 9.52 -24.72
CA HIS A 199 -12.13 9.63 -25.93
C HIS A 199 -11.63 8.67 -27.01
N LYS A 200 -12.52 8.33 -27.96
CA LYS A 200 -12.10 7.68 -29.20
C LYS A 200 -11.24 8.61 -30.04
#